data_AF-A0A350WN00-F1
#
_entry.id   AF-A0A350WN00-F1
#
_cell.length_a   1.000
_cell.length_b   1.000
_cell.length_c   1.000
_cell.angle_alpha   90.00
_cell.angle_beta   90.00
_cell.angle_gamma   90.00
#
_symmetry.space_group_name_H-M   'P 1'
#
loop_
_entity.id
_entity.type
_entity.pdbx_description
1 polymer ?
#
loop_
_entity_poly.entity_id
_entity_poly.type
_entity_poly.pdbx_seq_one_letter_code
_entity_poly.pdbx_strand_id
1 'polypeptide(L)'
;MFFFNMTYSINYPRNVFIRGLFRGVIRSALPLLAQIRISGLKSFPKHGPLIVVGNHTGAMEVVLMGTYAPNQIEFMGAVEMPWNGWMGKVIDAYKLIPVHRGYTSNSSLKMGVDVLKQGGMLGIFPEGGFWEPGKQKAQTGVAWLSHLTQASILPIGFGDTRGKMAEMFQWKRPCFEMNVGDVMPPVRLDDSTHKKEALQKAADDIMDAIWALVPEEERKRKESQPENEIFTLDIAFFDKHGQPVEIPAALKLSDGSWISRFAHRPNLIDSIRDYIFLPVQVLKELHRKPAAEEIYQAAHSMLEYVERDNPQYFNYRYGYKDGEAFQQSFRQLRELMRWAMENQLQVEAEARYEYTDPGTGERRVLHVPQEVEQW
;
A
#
# COMPACT_ATOMS: atom_id res chain seq x y z
N MET A 1 5.26 -23.50 -40.36
CA MET A 1 4.43 -23.14 -39.20
C MET A 1 5.15 -23.65 -37.95
N PHE A 2 6.09 -22.86 -37.41
CA PHE A 2 6.85 -23.23 -36.21
C PHE A 2 5.98 -22.92 -34.99
N PHE A 3 5.33 -23.94 -34.42
CA PHE A 3 4.82 -23.86 -33.06
C PHE A 3 6.03 -23.83 -32.13
N PHE A 4 6.48 -22.63 -31.74
CA PHE A 4 7.32 -22.50 -30.55
C PHE A 4 6.51 -23.08 -29.39
N ASN A 5 7.00 -24.16 -28.82
CA ASN A 5 6.44 -24.74 -27.60
C ASN A 5 6.72 -23.74 -26.47
N MET A 6 5.84 -22.74 -26.32
CA MET A 6 5.97 -21.72 -25.28
C MET A 6 5.76 -22.42 -23.94
N THR A 7 6.85 -22.71 -23.25
CA THR A 7 6.80 -23.19 -21.87
C THR A 7 6.50 -22.00 -20.96
N TYR A 8 5.24 -21.86 -20.58
CA TYR A 8 4.82 -20.87 -19.58
C TYR A 8 5.31 -21.31 -18.19
N SER A 9 5.80 -20.36 -17.39
CA SER A 9 6.17 -20.60 -15.99
C SER A 9 4.96 -20.80 -15.08
N ILE A 10 3.79 -20.38 -15.56
CA ILE A 10 2.51 -20.43 -14.87
C ILE A 10 1.42 -20.78 -15.89
N ASN A 11 0.60 -21.77 -15.58
CA ASN A 11 -0.57 -22.10 -16.40
C ASN A 11 -1.74 -21.18 -16.05
N TYR A 12 -2.58 -20.84 -17.01
CA TYR A 12 -3.83 -20.12 -16.78
C TYR A 12 -5.01 -20.86 -17.43
N PRO A 13 -6.17 -20.98 -16.74
CA PRO A 13 -6.44 -20.57 -15.36
C PRO A 13 -5.96 -21.60 -14.31
N ARG A 14 -5.64 -21.15 -13.08
CA ARG A 14 -5.26 -22.03 -11.95
C ARG A 14 -6.37 -22.19 -10.93
N ASN A 15 -6.42 -23.32 -10.23
CA ASN A 15 -7.31 -23.52 -9.07
C ASN A 15 -8.79 -23.19 -9.36
N VAL A 16 -9.28 -23.44 -10.58
CA VAL A 16 -10.60 -23.01 -11.07
C VAL A 16 -11.72 -23.40 -10.11
N PHE A 17 -11.71 -24.65 -9.63
CA PHE A 17 -12.72 -25.16 -8.72
C PHE A 17 -12.72 -24.43 -7.37
N ILE A 18 -11.56 -24.31 -6.73
CA ILE A 18 -11.40 -23.68 -5.41
C ILE A 18 -11.78 -22.20 -5.49
N ARG A 19 -11.28 -21.48 -6.50
CA ARG A 19 -11.60 -20.06 -6.71
C ARG A 19 -13.07 -19.84 -7.08
N GLY A 20 -13.66 -20.75 -7.85
CA GLY A 20 -15.09 -20.76 -8.16
C GLY A 20 -15.96 -20.93 -6.90
N LEU A 21 -15.57 -21.83 -6.00
CA LEU A 21 -16.24 -22.01 -4.71
C LEU A 21 -16.14 -20.75 -3.84
N PHE A 22 -14.94 -20.18 -3.67
CA PHE A 22 -14.76 -18.93 -2.94
C PHE A 22 -15.61 -17.81 -3.52
N ARG A 23 -15.61 -17.65 -4.85
CA ARG A 23 -16.43 -16.68 -5.56
C ARG A 23 -17.92 -16.88 -5.27
N GLY A 24 -18.42 -18.11 -5.31
CA GLY A 24 -19.83 -18.42 -5.00
C GLY A 24 -20.21 -18.09 -3.55
N VAL A 25 -19.36 -18.47 -2.59
CA VAL A 25 -19.56 -18.19 -1.16
C VAL A 25 -19.58 -16.69 -0.89
N ILE A 26 -18.56 -15.95 -1.38
CA ILE A 26 -18.46 -14.50 -1.15
C ILE A 26 -19.60 -13.77 -1.84
N ARG A 27 -19.96 -14.13 -3.08
CA ARG A 27 -21.08 -13.52 -3.80
C ARG A 27 -22.43 -13.69 -3.09
N SER A 28 -22.58 -14.74 -2.29
CA SER A 28 -23.78 -15.02 -1.52
C SER A 28 -23.76 -14.34 -0.14
N ALA A 29 -22.63 -14.37 0.55
CA ALA A 29 -22.50 -13.84 1.91
C ALA A 29 -22.34 -12.32 1.95
N LEU A 30 -21.59 -11.74 1.02
CA LEU A 30 -21.20 -10.33 1.06
C LEU A 30 -22.41 -9.38 1.01
N PRO A 31 -23.44 -9.58 0.15
CA PRO A 31 -24.65 -8.75 0.16
C PRO A 31 -25.51 -8.90 1.42
N LEU A 32 -25.29 -9.92 2.25
CA LEU A 32 -25.98 -10.08 3.54
C LEU A 32 -25.30 -9.24 4.63
N LEU A 33 -23.99 -9.03 4.51
CA LEU A 33 -23.16 -8.35 5.52
C LEU A 33 -22.86 -6.90 5.19
N ALA A 34 -23.04 -6.49 3.93
CA ALA A 34 -22.71 -5.16 3.42
C ALA A 34 -23.67 -4.73 2.30
N GLN A 35 -23.72 -3.43 2.02
CA GLN A 35 -24.33 -2.89 0.80
C GLN A 35 -23.29 -2.91 -0.31
N ILE A 36 -23.62 -3.53 -1.46
CA ILE A 36 -22.70 -3.65 -2.59
C ILE A 36 -23.26 -2.86 -3.77
N ARG A 37 -22.56 -1.80 -4.17
CA ARG A 37 -22.88 -0.95 -5.32
C ARG A 37 -21.86 -1.20 -6.40
N ILE A 38 -22.32 -1.73 -7.54
CA ILE A 38 -21.44 -2.02 -8.66
C ILE A 38 -22.04 -1.42 -9.92
N SER A 39 -21.24 -0.63 -10.63
CA SER A 39 -21.58 -0.06 -11.93
C SER A 39 -20.63 -0.59 -13.01
N GLY A 40 -21.06 -0.55 -14.27
CA GLY A 40 -20.18 -0.81 -15.42
C GLY A 40 -19.76 -2.27 -15.68
N LEU A 41 -20.30 -3.28 -14.98
CA LEU A 41 -19.91 -4.70 -15.20
C LEU A 41 -20.01 -5.18 -16.66
N LYS A 42 -20.89 -4.56 -17.46
CA LYS A 42 -21.04 -4.85 -18.90
C LYS A 42 -19.79 -4.51 -19.73
N SER A 43 -18.90 -3.67 -19.22
CA SER A 43 -17.67 -3.25 -19.90
C SER A 43 -16.59 -4.34 -19.89
N PHE A 44 -16.74 -5.39 -19.08
CA PHE A 44 -15.81 -6.52 -19.13
C PHE A 44 -15.89 -7.24 -20.47
N PRO A 45 -14.75 -7.40 -21.18
CA PRO A 45 -14.66 -8.26 -22.34
C PRO A 45 -14.98 -9.73 -22.00
N LYS A 46 -15.53 -10.46 -22.98
CA LYS A 46 -15.78 -11.91 -22.84
C LYS A 46 -14.49 -12.72 -22.70
N HIS A 47 -13.40 -12.25 -23.32
CA HIS A 47 -12.10 -12.93 -23.38
C HIS A 47 -10.96 -11.91 -23.18
N GLY A 48 -9.82 -12.37 -22.68
CA GLY A 48 -8.59 -11.59 -22.62
C GLY A 48 -7.79 -11.63 -23.93
N PRO A 49 -6.56 -11.09 -23.95
CA PRO A 49 -5.80 -10.61 -22.79
C PRO A 49 -6.33 -9.30 -22.21
N LEU A 50 -6.51 -9.27 -20.88
CA LEU A 50 -7.02 -8.10 -20.17
C LEU A 50 -6.21 -7.85 -18.90
N ILE A 51 -5.82 -6.59 -18.70
CA ILE A 51 -5.25 -6.11 -17.45
C ILE A 51 -6.33 -5.31 -16.72
N VAL A 52 -6.81 -5.81 -15.58
CA VAL A 52 -7.80 -5.15 -14.74
C VAL A 52 -7.07 -4.35 -13.68
N VAL A 53 -7.35 -3.05 -13.60
CA VAL A 53 -6.62 -2.11 -12.75
C VAL A 53 -7.58 -1.32 -11.85
N GLY A 54 -7.11 -0.90 -10.69
CA GLY A 54 -7.87 0.00 -9.83
C GLY A 54 -7.00 0.69 -8.79
N ASN A 55 -7.62 1.59 -8.02
CA ASN A 55 -7.03 2.20 -6.83
C ASN A 55 -7.11 1.22 -5.66
N HIS A 56 -6.15 1.29 -4.73
CA HIS A 56 -6.03 0.34 -3.63
C HIS A 56 -6.19 1.08 -2.30
N THR A 57 -7.25 0.78 -1.52
CA THR A 57 -7.44 1.35 -0.18
C THR A 57 -7.46 0.29 0.92
N GLY A 58 -7.65 -0.98 0.58
CA GLY A 58 -7.60 -2.12 1.50
C GLY A 58 -7.56 -3.47 0.79
N ALA A 59 -8.03 -4.53 1.43
CA ALA A 59 -8.07 -5.86 0.82
C ALA A 59 -9.35 -6.13 -0.01
N MET A 60 -10.40 -5.32 0.21
CA MET A 60 -11.74 -5.60 -0.32
C MET A 60 -11.83 -5.37 -1.82
N GLU A 61 -11.00 -4.51 -2.40
CA GLU A 61 -10.93 -4.27 -3.85
C GLU A 61 -10.58 -5.56 -4.60
N VAL A 62 -9.59 -6.31 -4.11
CA VAL A 62 -9.22 -7.63 -4.65
C VAL A 62 -10.40 -8.61 -4.57
N VAL A 63 -11.12 -8.60 -3.43
CA VAL A 63 -12.28 -9.46 -3.19
C VAL A 63 -13.43 -9.12 -4.16
N LEU A 64 -13.73 -7.83 -4.33
CA LEU A 64 -14.78 -7.36 -5.24
C LEU A 64 -14.45 -7.72 -6.69
N MET A 65 -13.22 -7.44 -7.14
CA MET A 65 -12.76 -7.82 -8.48
C MET A 65 -12.87 -9.33 -8.70
N GLY A 66 -12.30 -10.12 -7.79
CA GLY A 66 -12.30 -11.58 -7.90
C GLY A 66 -13.69 -12.22 -7.84
N THR A 67 -14.65 -11.56 -7.17
CA THR A 67 -16.02 -12.06 -7.00
C THR A 67 -16.94 -11.69 -8.16
N TYR A 68 -16.83 -10.46 -8.67
CA TYR A 68 -17.80 -9.89 -9.59
C TYR A 68 -17.34 -9.85 -11.05
N ALA A 69 -16.03 -9.93 -11.33
CA ALA A 69 -15.53 -10.08 -12.71
C ALA A 69 -16.08 -11.35 -13.37
N PRO A 70 -16.43 -11.35 -14.67
CA PRO A 70 -17.06 -12.50 -15.32
C PRO A 70 -16.14 -13.73 -15.35
N ASN A 71 -14.84 -13.52 -15.57
CA ASN A 71 -13.82 -14.56 -15.64
C ASN A 71 -12.85 -14.48 -14.45
N GLN A 72 -12.10 -15.55 -14.23
CA GLN A 72 -11.10 -15.61 -13.17
C GLN A 72 -9.96 -14.60 -13.42
N ILE A 73 -9.63 -13.83 -12.40
CA ILE A 73 -8.48 -12.91 -12.42
C ILE A 73 -7.30 -13.57 -11.69
N GLU A 74 -6.10 -13.50 -12.28
CA GLU A 74 -4.84 -13.73 -11.58
C GLU A 74 -4.35 -12.40 -11.01
N PHE A 75 -4.22 -12.28 -9.69
CA PHE A 75 -3.76 -11.05 -9.07
C PHE A 75 -2.26 -11.08 -8.81
N MET A 76 -1.61 -9.95 -9.06
CA MET A 76 -0.24 -9.68 -8.61
C MET A 76 -0.29 -9.00 -7.24
N GLY A 77 0.33 -9.60 -6.23
CA GLY A 77 0.29 -9.12 -4.84
C GLY A 77 1.65 -9.21 -4.15
N ALA A 78 1.93 -8.30 -3.22
CA ALA A 78 3.25 -8.22 -2.59
C ALA A 78 3.55 -9.44 -1.69
N VAL A 79 4.78 -9.97 -1.76
CA VAL A 79 5.24 -11.12 -0.95
C VAL A 79 5.48 -10.75 0.50
N GLU A 80 5.77 -9.48 0.77
CA GLU A 80 5.91 -8.91 2.13
C GLU A 80 4.61 -8.94 2.93
N MET A 81 3.59 -9.68 2.50
CA MET A 81 2.27 -9.82 3.12
C MET A 81 2.06 -11.28 3.58
N PRO A 82 2.71 -11.76 4.66
CA PRO A 82 2.28 -12.95 5.38
C PRO A 82 0.94 -12.63 6.02
N TRP A 83 -0.09 -13.02 5.30
CA TRP A 83 -1.45 -12.92 5.75
C TRP A 83 -1.64 -13.82 6.98
N ASN A 84 -2.04 -13.25 8.11
CA ASN A 84 -2.26 -14.01 9.34
C ASN A 84 -3.70 -14.60 9.40
N GLY A 85 -3.85 -15.64 10.22
CA GLY A 85 -5.16 -16.22 10.53
C GLY A 85 -5.85 -16.91 9.36
N TRP A 86 -7.19 -16.95 9.39
CA TRP A 86 -7.99 -17.58 8.34
C TRP A 86 -7.82 -16.87 6.98
N MET A 87 -7.62 -15.54 6.99
CA MET A 87 -7.50 -14.74 5.78
C MET A 87 -6.24 -15.09 4.98
N GLY A 88 -5.13 -15.44 5.65
CA GLY A 88 -3.95 -15.91 4.93
C GLY A 88 -4.07 -17.29 4.33
N LYS A 89 -4.77 -18.20 4.99
CA LYS A 89 -5.12 -19.49 4.37
C LYS A 89 -5.96 -19.29 3.11
N VAL A 90 -6.86 -18.31 3.11
CA VAL A 90 -7.66 -17.99 1.90
C VAL A 90 -6.77 -17.44 0.78
N ILE A 91 -5.83 -16.56 1.09
CA ILE A 91 -4.98 -15.93 0.08
C ILE A 91 -3.91 -16.89 -0.46
N ASP A 92 -3.33 -17.73 0.41
CA ASP A 92 -2.47 -18.83 0.03
C ASP A 92 -3.21 -19.84 -0.86
N ALA A 93 -4.47 -20.16 -0.51
CA ALA A 93 -5.31 -21.01 -1.34
C ALA A 93 -5.65 -20.34 -2.68
N TYR A 94 -5.81 -19.01 -2.70
CA TYR A 94 -6.00 -18.25 -3.92
C TYR A 94 -4.74 -18.29 -4.81
N LYS A 95 -3.53 -18.35 -4.25
CA LYS A 95 -2.22 -18.39 -4.95
C LYS A 95 -1.99 -17.16 -5.83
N LEU A 96 -1.81 -16.00 -5.21
CA LEU A 96 -1.42 -14.76 -5.93
C LEU A 96 -0.09 -14.94 -6.68
N ILE A 97 0.14 -14.13 -7.72
CA ILE A 97 1.46 -13.97 -8.31
C ILE A 97 2.29 -13.11 -7.35
N PRO A 98 3.36 -13.66 -6.76
CA PRO A 98 4.17 -12.96 -5.76
C PRO A 98 4.87 -11.75 -6.38
N VAL A 99 4.83 -10.57 -5.76
CA VAL A 99 5.55 -9.35 -6.17
C VAL A 99 6.53 -8.94 -5.07
N HIS A 100 7.82 -8.92 -5.39
CA HIS A 100 8.84 -8.37 -4.48
C HIS A 100 8.99 -6.88 -4.77
N ARG A 101 8.54 -6.02 -3.85
CA ARG A 101 8.67 -4.57 -3.99
C ARG A 101 10.13 -4.18 -3.77
N GLY A 102 10.58 -3.12 -4.44
CA GLY A 102 11.97 -2.67 -4.33
C GLY A 102 13.00 -3.50 -5.11
N TYR A 103 12.72 -4.74 -5.47
CA TYR A 103 13.55 -5.55 -6.37
C TYR A 103 12.94 -5.57 -7.78
N THR A 104 13.78 -5.59 -8.82
CA THR A 104 13.33 -5.90 -10.19
C THR A 104 12.92 -7.37 -10.25
N SER A 105 11.68 -7.65 -9.86
CA SER A 105 11.12 -9.00 -9.91
C SER A 105 10.79 -9.39 -11.35
N ASN A 106 11.82 -9.74 -12.12
CA ASN A 106 11.69 -10.25 -13.48
C ASN A 106 10.78 -11.50 -13.52
N SER A 107 10.71 -12.28 -12.44
CA SER A 107 9.86 -13.47 -12.32
C SER A 107 8.37 -13.12 -12.22
N SER A 108 7.98 -12.14 -11.40
CA SER A 108 6.58 -11.71 -11.26
C SER A 108 6.02 -11.15 -12.56
N LEU A 109 6.79 -10.27 -13.21
CA LEU A 109 6.41 -9.69 -14.50
C LEU A 109 6.32 -10.78 -15.58
N LYS A 110 7.25 -11.76 -15.58
CA LYS A 110 7.18 -12.91 -16.49
C LYS A 110 5.91 -13.74 -16.27
N MET A 111 5.53 -14.02 -15.02
CA MET A 111 4.27 -14.72 -14.73
C MET A 111 3.06 -13.92 -15.21
N GLY A 112 3.06 -12.59 -15.04
CA GLY A 112 2.02 -11.72 -15.59
C GLY A 112 1.94 -11.80 -17.12
N VAL A 113 3.09 -11.76 -17.80
CA VAL A 113 3.18 -11.95 -19.27
C VAL A 113 2.65 -13.32 -19.68
N ASP A 114 2.98 -14.38 -18.96
CA ASP A 114 2.52 -15.74 -19.26
C ASP A 114 0.99 -15.85 -19.17
N VAL A 115 0.37 -15.26 -18.14
CA VAL A 115 -1.10 -15.21 -18.00
C VAL A 115 -1.74 -14.47 -19.18
N LEU A 116 -1.20 -13.30 -19.53
CA LEU A 116 -1.74 -12.49 -20.62
C LEU A 116 -1.55 -13.16 -21.98
N LYS A 117 -0.40 -13.78 -22.25
CA LYS A 117 -0.17 -14.52 -23.50
C LYS A 117 -1.06 -15.76 -23.65
N GLN A 118 -1.57 -16.31 -22.55
CA GLN A 118 -2.60 -17.36 -22.54
C GLN A 118 -4.03 -16.81 -22.69
N GLY A 119 -4.21 -15.51 -22.98
CA GLY A 119 -5.53 -14.86 -23.12
C GLY A 119 -6.26 -14.64 -21.80
N GLY A 120 -5.52 -14.65 -20.67
CA GLY A 120 -6.09 -14.51 -19.33
C GLY A 120 -6.35 -13.08 -18.89
N MET A 121 -6.87 -12.96 -17.66
CA MET A 121 -7.09 -11.69 -16.97
C MET A 121 -6.08 -11.53 -15.82
N LEU A 122 -5.37 -10.42 -15.82
CA LEU A 122 -4.38 -10.07 -14.80
C LEU A 122 -4.87 -8.86 -13.99
N GLY A 123 -4.95 -8.99 -12.67
CA GLY A 123 -5.30 -7.92 -11.76
C GLY A 123 -4.05 -7.28 -11.17
N ILE A 124 -3.93 -5.96 -11.27
CA ILE A 124 -2.79 -5.19 -10.75
C ILE A 124 -3.22 -3.80 -10.30
N PHE A 125 -2.70 -3.33 -9.16
CA PHE A 125 -2.92 -1.97 -8.66
C PHE A 125 -1.69 -1.11 -9.01
N PRO A 126 -1.80 -0.14 -9.94
CA PRO A 126 -0.65 0.61 -10.43
C PRO A 126 0.03 1.49 -9.38
N GLU A 127 -0.63 1.81 -8.27
CA GLU A 127 -0.08 2.59 -7.16
C GLU A 127 1.10 1.89 -6.46
N GLY A 128 1.19 0.57 -6.58
CA GLY A 128 2.22 -0.22 -5.91
C GLY A 128 1.93 -0.50 -4.43
N GLY A 129 1.03 0.23 -3.79
CA GLY A 129 0.42 -0.03 -2.48
C GLY A 129 -0.36 1.18 -1.93
N PHE A 130 -0.79 1.12 -0.67
CA PHE A 130 -1.81 2.02 -0.08
C PHE A 130 -1.32 2.78 1.19
N TRP A 131 -0.04 3.13 1.24
CA TRP A 131 0.61 3.74 2.42
C TRP A 131 0.30 5.22 2.65
N GLU A 132 -0.04 5.94 1.58
CA GLU A 132 -0.37 7.37 1.64
C GLU A 132 -1.80 7.60 1.13
N PRO A 133 -2.53 8.58 1.71
CA PRO A 133 -3.80 9.00 1.16
C PRO A 133 -3.60 9.66 -0.21
N GLY A 134 -4.66 9.76 -1.01
CA GLY A 134 -4.59 10.44 -2.30
C GLY A 134 -4.10 9.58 -3.45
N LYS A 135 -4.02 10.22 -4.61
CA LYS A 135 -3.56 9.62 -5.85
C LYS A 135 -2.05 9.45 -5.82
N GLN A 136 -1.61 8.20 -5.79
CA GLN A 136 -0.20 7.85 -5.82
C GLN A 136 0.35 7.91 -7.25
N LYS A 137 1.67 8.10 -7.36
CA LYS A 137 2.37 7.99 -8.63
C LYS A 137 2.26 6.57 -9.19
N ALA A 138 1.92 6.46 -10.47
CA ALA A 138 1.78 5.16 -11.14
C ALA A 138 3.14 4.46 -11.29
N GLN A 139 3.17 3.16 -11.04
CA GLN A 139 4.28 2.28 -11.36
C GLN A 139 4.20 1.87 -12.85
N THR A 140 5.32 1.96 -13.56
CA THR A 140 5.38 1.71 -15.02
C THR A 140 5.11 0.26 -15.44
N GLY A 141 5.09 -0.68 -14.50
CA GLY A 141 4.90 -2.11 -14.77
C GLY A 141 3.59 -2.42 -15.50
N VAL A 142 2.50 -1.71 -15.18
CA VAL A 142 1.20 -1.89 -15.85
C VAL A 142 1.26 -1.51 -17.33
N ALA A 143 1.86 -0.36 -17.63
CA ALA A 143 2.01 0.13 -19.00
C ALA A 143 2.95 -0.77 -19.80
N TRP A 144 4.03 -1.24 -19.17
CA TRP A 144 4.96 -2.18 -19.78
C TRP A 144 4.30 -3.52 -20.11
N LEU A 145 3.50 -4.08 -19.21
CA LEU A 145 2.76 -5.34 -19.43
C LEU A 145 1.77 -5.20 -20.59
N SER A 146 0.98 -4.12 -20.61
CA SER A 146 0.02 -3.86 -21.70
C SER A 146 0.74 -3.71 -23.04
N HIS A 147 1.81 -2.92 -23.09
CA HIS A 147 2.59 -2.71 -24.30
C HIS A 147 3.21 -4.02 -24.82
N LEU A 148 3.81 -4.82 -23.94
CA LEU A 148 4.48 -6.05 -24.33
C LEU A 148 3.51 -7.15 -24.80
N THR A 149 2.36 -7.27 -24.15
CA THR A 149 1.40 -8.37 -24.40
C THR A 149 0.25 -7.98 -25.31
N GLN A 150 0.14 -6.71 -25.67
CA GLN A 150 -1.01 -6.12 -26.37
C GLN A 150 -2.33 -6.35 -25.61
N ALA A 151 -2.25 -6.47 -24.28
CA ALA A 151 -3.42 -6.59 -23.42
C ALA A 151 -4.14 -5.24 -23.30
N SER A 152 -5.47 -5.27 -23.46
CA SER A 152 -6.31 -4.12 -23.16
C SER A 152 -6.38 -3.88 -21.65
N ILE A 153 -6.70 -2.66 -21.23
CA ILE A 153 -6.73 -2.28 -19.82
C ILE A 153 -8.17 -1.94 -19.43
N LEU A 154 -8.64 -2.46 -18.29
CA LEU A 154 -9.97 -2.15 -17.75
C LEU A 154 -9.81 -1.44 -16.40
N PRO A 155 -10.02 -0.12 -16.33
CA PRO A 155 -9.95 0.64 -15.09
C PRO A 155 -11.19 0.45 -14.22
N ILE A 156 -10.98 0.40 -12.91
CA ILE A 156 -12.02 0.29 -11.89
C ILE A 156 -11.70 1.27 -10.76
N GLY A 157 -12.66 2.16 -10.46
CA GLY A 157 -12.61 3.01 -9.28
C GLY A 157 -13.32 2.36 -8.11
N PHE A 158 -12.66 2.28 -6.97
CA PHE A 158 -13.22 1.80 -5.72
C PHE A 158 -13.47 2.97 -4.77
N GLY A 159 -14.64 2.93 -4.13
CA GLY A 159 -14.88 3.71 -2.93
C GLY A 159 -14.02 3.20 -1.76
N ASP A 160 -13.89 4.01 -0.72
CA ASP A 160 -13.03 3.78 0.42
C ASP A 160 -13.46 2.52 1.14
N THR A 161 -12.52 1.60 1.35
CA THR A 161 -12.78 0.32 2.02
C THR A 161 -12.22 0.29 3.45
N ARG A 162 -11.58 1.38 3.89
CA ARG A 162 -10.93 1.50 5.20
C ARG A 162 -11.93 1.36 6.35
N GLY A 163 -11.60 0.54 7.35
CA GLY A 163 -12.43 0.31 8.53
C GLY A 163 -13.72 -0.51 8.27
N LYS A 164 -14.23 -0.53 7.04
CA LYS A 164 -15.49 -1.18 6.67
C LYS A 164 -15.49 -2.68 6.95
N MET A 165 -14.35 -3.38 6.81
CA MET A 165 -14.30 -4.80 7.23
C MET A 165 -14.61 -4.99 8.72
N ALA A 166 -14.11 -4.12 9.60
CA ALA A 166 -14.44 -4.18 11.03
C ALA A 166 -15.92 -3.85 11.28
N GLU A 167 -16.49 -2.89 10.53
CA GLU A 167 -17.90 -2.56 10.59
C GLU A 167 -18.82 -3.72 10.18
N MET A 168 -18.41 -4.55 9.22
CA MET A 168 -19.14 -5.78 8.87
C MET A 168 -19.23 -6.74 10.07
N PHE A 169 -18.14 -6.92 10.83
CA PHE A 169 -18.14 -7.76 12.03
C PHE A 169 -18.93 -7.15 13.19
N GLN A 170 -19.18 -5.84 13.15
CA GLN A 170 -20.07 -5.12 14.06
C GLN A 170 -21.52 -5.05 13.54
N TRP A 171 -21.85 -5.78 12.47
CA TRP A 171 -23.19 -5.83 11.87
C TRP A 171 -23.70 -4.47 11.35
N LYS A 172 -22.80 -3.51 11.07
CA LYS A 172 -23.15 -2.14 10.64
C LYS A 172 -23.48 -2.01 9.15
N ARG A 173 -23.37 -3.09 8.38
CA ARG A 173 -23.67 -3.15 6.92
C ARG A 173 -23.06 -2.00 6.10
N PRO A 174 -21.72 -1.88 6.07
CA PRO A 174 -21.05 -0.82 5.32
C PRO A 174 -21.33 -0.90 3.81
N CYS A 175 -21.15 0.22 3.11
CA CYS A 175 -21.28 0.29 1.66
C CYS A 175 -19.93 0.12 0.96
N PHE A 176 -19.80 -0.88 0.08
CA PHE A 176 -18.69 -1.03 -0.84
C PHE A 176 -19.11 -0.67 -2.26
N GLU A 177 -18.29 0.16 -2.92
CA GLU A 177 -18.56 0.66 -4.26
C GLU A 177 -17.46 0.25 -5.23
N MET A 178 -17.85 -0.25 -6.40
CA MET A 178 -16.97 -0.65 -7.49
C MET A 178 -17.50 -0.10 -8.82
N ASN A 179 -16.79 0.87 -9.39
CA ASN A 179 -17.16 1.56 -10.61
C ASN A 179 -16.25 1.12 -11.76
N VAL A 180 -16.77 0.26 -12.63
CA VAL A 180 -16.02 -0.28 -13.77
C VAL A 180 -16.13 0.68 -14.95
N GLY A 181 -15.00 1.13 -15.47
CA GLY A 181 -14.92 2.04 -16.60
C GLY A 181 -14.95 1.34 -17.97
N ASP A 182 -14.64 2.11 -19.00
CA ASP A 182 -14.51 1.60 -20.35
C ASP A 182 -13.13 0.99 -20.61
N VAL A 183 -13.10 -0.01 -21.50
CA VAL A 183 -11.86 -0.69 -21.88
C VAL A 183 -10.96 0.28 -22.64
N MET A 184 -9.76 0.49 -22.11
CA MET A 184 -8.68 1.22 -22.77
C MET A 184 -7.93 0.29 -23.73
N PRO A 185 -7.53 0.79 -24.92
CA PRO A 185 -6.75 0.00 -25.85
C PRO A 185 -5.36 -0.33 -25.28
N PRO A 186 -4.65 -1.32 -25.85
CA PRO A 186 -3.30 -1.63 -25.44
C PRO A 186 -2.35 -0.43 -25.58
N VAL A 187 -1.42 -0.30 -24.63
CA VAL A 187 -0.44 0.80 -24.64
C VAL A 187 0.45 0.73 -25.88
N ARG A 188 0.44 1.81 -26.65
CA ARG A 188 1.36 2.03 -27.77
C ARG A 188 2.37 3.09 -27.36
N LEU A 189 3.64 2.81 -27.59
CA LEU A 189 4.71 3.76 -27.35
C LEU A 189 5.13 4.31 -28.71
N ASP A 190 5.15 5.64 -28.82
CA ASP A 190 5.60 6.31 -30.03
C ASP A 190 7.14 6.29 -30.12
N ASP A 191 7.68 6.10 -31.32
CA ASP A 191 9.13 5.98 -31.55
C ASP A 191 9.90 7.30 -31.29
N SER A 192 9.20 8.41 -31.07
CA SER A 192 9.77 9.76 -30.93
C SER A 192 10.14 10.16 -29.51
N THR A 193 9.74 9.40 -28.48
CA THR A 193 9.94 9.75 -27.06
C THR A 193 10.89 8.75 -26.38
N HIS A 194 11.65 9.20 -25.38
CA HIS A 194 12.41 8.27 -24.54
C HIS A 194 11.47 7.23 -23.90
N LYS A 195 11.73 5.95 -24.19
CA LYS A 195 10.86 4.81 -23.81
C LYS A 195 10.41 4.82 -22.34
N LYS A 196 11.26 5.26 -21.42
CA LYS A 196 10.95 5.35 -19.98
C LYS A 196 9.88 6.41 -19.67
N GLU A 197 9.97 7.58 -20.31
CA GLU A 197 9.02 8.67 -20.14
C GLU A 197 7.67 8.32 -20.76
N ALA A 198 7.67 7.72 -21.95
CA ALA A 198 6.45 7.24 -22.59
C ALA A 198 5.72 6.19 -21.74
N LEU A 199 6.45 5.26 -21.13
CA LEU A 199 5.88 4.27 -20.19
C LEU A 199 5.33 4.91 -18.92
N GLN A 200 6.02 5.92 -18.37
CA GLN A 200 5.54 6.65 -17.20
C GLN A 200 4.25 7.40 -17.54
N LYS A 201 4.24 8.15 -18.64
CA LYS A 201 3.04 8.86 -19.10
C LYS A 201 1.86 7.90 -19.28
N ALA A 202 2.06 6.77 -19.95
CA ALA A 202 1.00 5.78 -20.14
C ALA A 202 0.50 5.21 -18.80
N ALA A 203 1.38 5.00 -17.83
CA ALA A 203 0.98 4.55 -16.49
C ALA A 203 0.18 5.63 -15.74
N ASP A 204 0.56 6.90 -15.89
CA ASP A 204 -0.16 8.04 -15.31
C ASP A 204 -1.54 8.21 -15.98
N ASP A 205 -1.65 8.09 -17.30
CA ASP A 205 -2.92 8.12 -18.04
C ASP A 205 -3.88 6.99 -17.56
N ILE A 206 -3.34 5.79 -17.25
CA ILE A 206 -4.11 4.68 -16.67
C ILE A 206 -4.60 5.04 -15.27
N MET A 207 -3.74 5.66 -14.45
CA MET A 207 -4.14 6.13 -13.12
C MET A 207 -5.20 7.22 -13.19
N ASP A 208 -5.12 8.14 -14.15
CA ASP A 208 -6.17 9.16 -14.40
C ASP A 208 -7.52 8.50 -14.69
N ALA A 209 -7.52 7.47 -15.55
CA ALA A 209 -8.74 6.73 -15.88
C ALA A 209 -9.34 6.00 -14.67
N ILE A 210 -8.51 5.46 -13.78
CA ILE A 210 -8.95 4.86 -12.50
C ILE A 210 -9.58 5.93 -11.61
N TRP A 211 -8.89 7.06 -11.42
CA TRP A 211 -9.32 8.13 -10.51
C TRP A 211 -10.56 8.88 -10.99
N ALA A 212 -10.82 8.89 -12.31
CA ALA A 212 -12.08 9.37 -12.87
C ALA A 212 -13.30 8.54 -12.43
N LEU A 213 -13.10 7.30 -11.97
CA LEU A 213 -14.15 6.37 -11.54
C LEU A 213 -14.32 6.30 -10.02
N VAL A 214 -13.37 6.85 -9.25
CA VAL A 214 -13.48 6.96 -7.80
C VAL A 214 -14.63 7.92 -7.46
N PRO A 215 -15.49 7.61 -6.47
CA PRO A 215 -16.60 8.48 -6.09
C PRO A 215 -16.15 9.93 -5.87
N GLU A 216 -16.87 10.90 -6.43
CA GLU A 216 -16.44 12.30 -6.50
C GLU A 216 -16.12 12.90 -5.12
N GLU A 217 -16.96 12.63 -4.12
CA GLU A 217 -16.75 13.09 -2.75
C GLU A 217 -15.46 12.54 -2.15
N GLU A 218 -15.15 11.27 -2.41
CA GLU A 218 -13.90 10.68 -1.96
C GLU A 218 -12.70 11.19 -2.75
N ARG A 219 -12.86 11.43 -4.05
CA ARG A 219 -11.81 12.02 -4.88
C ARG A 219 -11.47 13.41 -4.35
N LYS A 220 -12.45 14.28 -4.13
CA LYS A 220 -12.23 15.62 -3.55
C LYS A 220 -11.52 15.54 -2.21
N ARG A 221 -11.98 14.64 -1.32
CA ARG A 221 -11.37 14.39 -0.01
C ARG A 221 -9.92 13.90 -0.08
N LYS A 222 -9.58 13.12 -1.12
CA LYS A 222 -8.24 12.53 -1.32
C LYS A 222 -7.30 13.42 -2.14
N GLU A 223 -7.83 14.26 -3.02
CA GLU A 223 -7.10 15.26 -3.81
C GLU A 223 -6.83 16.53 -3.01
N SER A 224 -7.61 16.79 -1.97
CA SER A 224 -7.36 17.87 -1.03
C SER A 224 -6.13 17.50 -0.19
N GLN A 225 -4.95 17.82 -0.73
CA GLN A 225 -3.69 17.63 -0.02
C GLN A 225 -3.57 18.66 1.09
N PRO A 226 -3.22 18.25 2.31
CA PRO A 226 -2.85 19.20 3.36
C PRO A 226 -1.72 20.11 2.87
N GLU A 227 -1.89 21.42 2.99
CA GLU A 227 -0.84 22.39 2.65
C GLU A 227 0.07 22.63 3.86
N ASN A 228 1.33 22.97 3.62
CA ASN A 228 2.31 23.30 4.67
C ASN A 228 2.45 22.20 5.74
N GLU A 229 2.57 20.93 5.32
CA GLU A 229 2.80 19.81 6.23
C GLU A 229 4.13 19.95 6.99
N ILE A 230 4.05 20.01 8.33
CA ILE A 230 5.20 20.02 9.23
C ILE A 230 5.09 18.81 10.16
N PHE A 231 6.15 17.99 10.18
CA PHE A 231 6.27 16.87 11.11
C PHE A 231 7.36 17.18 12.12
N THR A 232 7.06 17.06 13.40
CA THR A 232 8.00 17.29 14.49
C THR A 232 7.97 16.14 15.47
N LEU A 233 9.14 15.75 15.98
CA LEU A 233 9.29 14.79 17.06
C LEU A 233 10.02 15.47 18.21
N ASP A 234 9.35 15.61 19.33
CA ASP A 234 9.93 16.08 20.58
C ASP A 234 10.29 14.86 21.44
N ILE A 235 11.52 14.83 21.96
CA ILE A 235 11.97 13.76 22.86
C ILE A 235 12.64 14.40 24.08
N ALA A 236 12.21 13.98 25.26
CA ALA A 236 12.81 14.34 26.54
C ALA A 236 13.19 13.07 27.32
N PHE A 237 14.24 13.19 28.13
CA PHE A 237 14.71 12.11 28.99
C PHE A 237 14.71 12.56 30.44
N PHE A 238 14.40 11.62 31.32
CA PHE A 238 14.33 11.86 32.75
C PHE A 238 15.11 10.79 33.50
N ASP A 239 15.81 11.17 34.57
CA ASP A 239 16.47 10.21 35.45
C ASP A 239 15.45 9.48 36.34
N LYS A 240 15.94 8.57 37.19
CA LYS A 240 15.11 7.82 38.16
C LYS A 240 14.36 8.70 39.17
N HIS A 241 14.70 9.98 39.29
CA HIS A 241 14.06 10.96 40.17
C HIS A 241 13.12 11.91 39.40
N GLY A 242 12.94 11.70 38.08
CA GLY A 242 12.14 12.56 37.23
C GLY A 242 12.81 13.88 36.87
N GLN A 243 14.13 14.01 37.04
CA GLN A 243 14.86 15.21 36.64
C GLN A 243 15.21 15.15 35.15
N PRO A 244 15.01 16.24 34.38
CA PRO A 244 15.31 16.26 32.97
C PRO A 244 16.82 16.09 32.74
N VAL A 245 17.18 15.23 31.78
CA VAL A 245 18.55 14.94 31.38
C VAL A 245 18.80 15.54 29.99
N GLU A 246 19.87 16.33 29.87
CA GLU A 246 20.22 16.94 28.60
C GLU A 246 20.77 15.91 27.61
N ILE A 247 20.27 15.96 26.37
CA ILE A 247 20.73 15.08 25.29
C ILE A 247 22.12 15.55 24.82
N PRO A 248 23.14 14.67 24.82
CA PRO A 248 24.47 15.00 24.29
C PRO A 248 24.39 15.53 22.86
N ALA A 249 25.15 16.57 22.54
CA ALA A 249 25.11 17.22 21.22
C ALA A 249 25.32 16.24 20.05
N ALA A 250 26.16 15.21 20.24
CA ALA A 250 26.42 14.17 19.24
C ALA A 250 25.25 13.21 19.00
N LEU A 251 24.27 13.15 19.92
CA LEU A 251 23.10 12.26 19.86
C LEU A 251 21.80 13.01 19.56
N LYS A 252 21.85 14.35 19.43
CA LYS A 252 20.67 15.12 19.03
C LYS A 252 20.24 14.67 17.63
N LEU A 253 18.94 14.38 17.49
CA LEU A 253 18.34 14.08 16.20
C LEU A 253 18.53 15.28 15.28
N SER A 254 19.11 15.07 14.10
CA SER A 254 19.26 16.14 13.12
C SER A 254 17.93 16.45 12.43
N ASP A 255 17.07 15.44 12.31
CA ASP A 255 15.74 15.56 11.72
C ASP A 255 14.78 14.51 12.32
N GLY A 256 13.91 14.95 13.21
CA GLY A 256 12.85 14.12 13.79
C GLY A 256 11.60 13.99 12.89
N SER A 257 11.52 14.72 11.78
CA SER A 257 10.32 14.80 10.95
C SER A 257 9.97 13.46 10.33
N TRP A 258 10.96 12.64 9.98
CA TRP A 258 10.74 11.31 9.38
C TRP A 258 10.15 10.30 10.35
N ILE A 259 10.60 10.33 11.61
CA ILE A 259 10.04 9.48 12.67
C ILE A 259 8.61 9.93 12.99
N SER A 260 8.38 11.25 13.10
CA SER A 260 7.02 11.79 13.31
C SER A 260 6.09 11.48 12.12
N ARG A 261 6.58 11.61 10.88
CA ARG A 261 5.85 11.21 9.68
C ARG A 261 5.49 9.73 9.74
N PHE A 262 6.42 8.86 10.11
CA PHE A 262 6.13 7.43 10.26
C PHE A 262 5.10 7.13 11.35
N ALA A 263 5.20 7.80 12.51
CA ALA A 263 4.27 7.69 13.61
C ALA A 263 2.83 8.10 13.21
N HIS A 264 2.69 9.08 12.31
CA HIS A 264 1.43 9.54 11.72
C HIS A 264 0.96 8.74 10.49
N ARG A 265 1.54 7.56 10.26
CA ARG A 265 1.11 6.63 9.20
C ARG A 265 0.76 5.27 9.82
N PRO A 266 -0.35 5.19 10.58
CA PRO A 266 -0.73 3.96 11.29
C PRO A 266 -0.89 2.77 10.34
N ASN A 267 -1.37 2.98 9.11
CA ASN A 267 -1.48 1.91 8.10
C ASN A 267 -0.12 1.33 7.70
N LEU A 268 0.91 2.17 7.61
CA LEU A 268 2.27 1.71 7.32
C LEU A 268 2.79 0.88 8.50
N ILE A 269 2.60 1.36 9.74
CA ILE A 269 2.99 0.66 10.96
C ILE A 269 2.25 -0.67 11.11
N ASP A 270 0.93 -0.68 10.93
CA ASP A 270 0.10 -1.89 10.96
C ASP A 270 0.55 -2.87 9.89
N SER A 271 0.86 -2.39 8.68
CA SER A 271 1.38 -3.24 7.62
C SER A 271 2.74 -3.85 8.00
N ILE A 272 3.66 -3.10 8.60
CA ILE A 272 4.96 -3.61 9.00
C ILE A 272 4.82 -4.60 10.17
N ARG A 273 3.93 -4.33 11.14
CA ARG A 273 3.66 -5.24 12.26
C ARG A 273 3.03 -6.54 11.78
N ASP A 274 1.95 -6.45 11.01
CA ASP A 274 1.13 -7.61 10.64
C ASP A 274 1.79 -8.45 9.56
N TYR A 275 2.65 -7.84 8.75
CA TYR A 275 3.19 -8.46 7.56
C TYR A 275 4.73 -8.57 7.53
N ILE A 276 5.47 -7.68 8.17
CA ILE A 276 6.94 -7.85 8.27
C ILE A 276 7.31 -8.42 9.64
N PHE A 277 6.35 -8.45 10.58
CA PHE A 277 6.53 -8.91 11.96
C PHE A 277 7.58 -8.13 12.74
N LEU A 278 7.77 -6.85 12.40
CA LEU A 278 8.68 -5.99 13.16
C LEU A 278 7.93 -5.31 14.32
N PRO A 279 8.57 -5.11 15.49
CA PRO A 279 7.96 -4.53 16.68
C PRO A 279 7.79 -3.00 16.60
N VAL A 280 7.35 -2.47 15.47
CA VAL A 280 7.26 -1.01 15.22
C VAL A 280 6.01 -0.34 15.79
N GLN A 281 5.11 -1.12 16.41
CA GLN A 281 3.84 -0.64 16.98
C GLN A 281 4.04 0.51 17.98
N VAL A 282 5.12 0.47 18.76
CA VAL A 282 5.46 1.49 19.76
C VAL A 282 5.52 2.91 19.18
N LEU A 283 5.90 3.05 17.91
CA LEU A 283 6.07 4.36 17.27
C LEU A 283 4.74 5.08 17.02
N LYS A 284 3.60 4.38 16.97
CA LYS A 284 2.26 5.02 16.96
C LYS A 284 1.58 5.07 18.32
N GLU A 285 2.28 4.69 19.38
CA GLU A 285 1.75 4.65 20.74
C GLU A 285 2.66 5.40 21.72
N LEU A 286 3.43 6.39 21.25
CA LEU A 286 4.40 7.14 22.07
C LEU A 286 3.76 7.80 23.31
N HIS A 287 2.47 8.16 23.26
CA HIS A 287 1.68 8.64 24.39
C HIS A 287 1.68 7.69 25.62
N ARG A 288 1.93 6.39 25.41
CA ARG A 288 2.01 5.40 26.50
C ARG A 288 3.27 5.53 27.35
N LYS A 289 4.18 6.44 26.98
CA LYS A 289 5.53 6.60 27.57
C LYS A 289 6.27 5.26 27.59
N PRO A 290 6.48 4.64 26.41
CA PRO A 290 7.10 3.32 26.32
C PRO A 290 8.54 3.36 26.84
N ALA A 291 9.08 2.21 27.25
CA ALA A 291 10.47 2.14 27.66
C ALA A 291 11.43 2.44 26.48
N ALA A 292 12.61 2.98 26.78
CA ALA A 292 13.65 3.23 25.75
C ALA A 292 13.99 1.95 24.96
N GLU A 293 13.96 0.79 25.62
CA GLU A 293 14.14 -0.54 24.99
C GLU A 293 13.10 -0.79 23.88
N GLU A 294 11.83 -0.47 24.09
CA GLU A 294 10.79 -0.73 23.09
C GLU A 294 11.02 0.10 21.82
N ILE A 295 11.35 1.39 21.99
CA ILE A 295 11.68 2.29 20.88
C ILE A 295 12.98 1.84 20.20
N TYR A 296 13.99 1.42 20.98
CA TYR A 296 15.24 0.87 20.46
C TYR A 296 14.96 -0.36 19.57
N GLN A 297 14.17 -1.32 20.04
CA GLN A 297 13.85 -2.53 19.28
C GLN A 297 13.10 -2.19 18.00
N ALA A 298 12.14 -1.26 18.04
CA ALA A 298 11.44 -0.79 16.84
C ALA A 298 12.41 -0.18 15.81
N ALA A 299 13.32 0.69 16.26
CA ALA A 299 14.30 1.33 15.39
C ALA A 299 15.33 0.32 14.84
N HIS A 300 15.84 -0.54 15.71
CA HIS A 300 16.85 -1.56 15.40
C HIS A 300 16.30 -2.59 14.41
N SER A 301 15.15 -3.21 14.68
CA SER A 301 14.56 -4.20 13.77
C SER A 301 14.18 -3.61 12.42
N MET A 302 13.72 -2.35 12.39
CA MET A 302 13.44 -1.67 11.11
C MET A 302 14.73 -1.46 10.31
N LEU A 303 15.83 -1.06 10.95
CA LEU A 303 17.13 -0.91 10.30
C LEU A 303 17.68 -2.24 9.81
N GLU A 304 17.64 -3.30 10.62
CA GLU A 304 18.08 -4.64 10.18
C GLU A 304 17.31 -5.07 8.93
N TYR A 305 15.98 -4.89 8.92
CA TYR A 305 15.16 -5.24 7.78
C TYR A 305 15.55 -4.44 6.54
N VAL A 306 15.67 -3.12 6.62
CA VAL A 306 15.99 -2.33 5.42
C VAL A 306 17.45 -2.45 5.01
N GLU A 307 18.40 -2.67 5.91
CA GLU A 307 19.82 -2.77 5.53
C GLU A 307 20.18 -4.16 4.99
N ARG A 308 19.55 -5.22 5.51
CA ARG A 308 19.87 -6.60 5.15
C ARG A 308 18.86 -7.23 4.20
N ASP A 309 17.58 -7.09 4.51
CA ASP A 309 16.52 -7.91 3.89
C ASP A 309 15.80 -7.17 2.76
N ASN A 310 15.68 -5.83 2.82
CA ASN A 310 15.02 -5.01 1.80
C ASN A 310 15.55 -3.55 1.70
N PRO A 311 16.74 -3.32 1.10
CA PRO A 311 17.36 -2.00 0.93
C PRO A 311 16.55 -0.98 0.16
N GLN A 312 15.56 -1.43 -0.61
CA GLN A 312 14.74 -0.56 -1.45
C GLN A 312 13.38 -0.24 -0.82
N TYR A 313 13.11 -0.70 0.40
CA TYR A 313 11.80 -0.55 1.05
C TYR A 313 11.34 0.92 1.13
N PHE A 314 12.20 1.81 1.62
CA PHE A 314 11.89 3.24 1.71
C PHE A 314 12.09 3.97 0.39
N ASN A 315 13.13 3.63 -0.38
CA ASN A 315 13.39 4.25 -1.69
C ASN A 315 12.23 4.03 -2.67
N TYR A 316 11.57 2.87 -2.60
CA TYR A 316 10.39 2.56 -3.40
C TYR A 316 9.17 3.40 -3.01
N ARG A 317 9.05 3.79 -1.73
CA ARG A 317 7.90 4.52 -1.19
C ARG A 317 8.06 6.04 -1.27
N TYR A 318 9.25 6.54 -0.95
CA TYR A 318 9.52 7.96 -0.80
C TYR A 318 10.53 8.49 -1.84
N GLY A 319 11.13 7.62 -2.65
CA GLY A 319 12.25 7.99 -3.52
C GLY A 319 13.60 7.90 -2.79
N TYR A 320 14.70 7.97 -3.54
CA TYR A 320 16.05 7.72 -3.02
C TYR A 320 16.48 8.71 -1.94
N LYS A 321 16.26 10.02 -2.17
CA LYS A 321 16.68 11.08 -1.23
C LYS A 321 15.96 10.94 0.11
N ASP A 322 14.65 10.81 0.05
CA ASP A 322 13.80 10.74 1.23
C ASP A 322 13.94 9.38 1.94
N GLY A 323 14.15 8.30 1.18
CA GLY A 323 14.42 6.98 1.74
C GLY A 323 15.72 6.90 2.53
N GLU A 324 16.78 7.60 2.08
CA GLU A 324 18.03 7.71 2.83
C GLU A 324 17.86 8.54 4.10
N ALA A 325 17.16 9.68 4.03
CA ALA A 325 16.84 10.50 5.20
C ALA A 325 16.02 9.70 6.24
N PHE A 326 15.09 8.87 5.77
CA PHE A 326 14.32 7.97 6.60
C PHE A 326 15.24 6.99 7.36
N GLN A 327 16.14 6.28 6.67
CA GLN A 327 17.08 5.36 7.31
C GLN A 327 17.98 6.07 8.32
N GLN A 328 18.48 7.25 7.97
CA GLN A 328 19.34 8.04 8.85
C GLN A 328 18.62 8.45 10.14
N SER A 329 17.35 8.86 10.06
CA SER A 329 16.55 9.20 11.24
C SER A 329 16.39 8.01 12.19
N PHE A 330 16.17 6.81 11.65
CA PHE A 330 16.11 5.58 12.43
C PHE A 330 17.45 5.20 13.07
N ARG A 331 18.58 5.41 12.39
CA ARG A 331 19.92 5.20 12.98
C ARG A 331 20.15 6.10 14.18
N GLN A 332 19.82 7.38 14.05
CA GLN A 332 19.96 8.33 15.15
C GLN A 332 19.02 7.99 16.31
N LEU A 333 17.77 7.61 16.03
CA LEU A 333 16.82 7.16 17.06
C LEU A 333 17.36 5.93 17.80
N ARG A 334 17.90 4.94 17.09
CA ARG A 334 18.49 3.75 17.69
C ARG A 334 19.65 4.10 18.63
N GLU A 335 20.60 4.91 18.20
CA GLU A 335 21.74 5.31 19.06
C GLU A 335 21.28 6.14 20.27
N LEU A 336 20.30 7.03 20.08
CA LEU A 336 19.74 7.83 21.16
C LEU A 336 19.03 6.96 22.22
N MET A 337 18.24 5.97 21.79
CA MET A 337 17.58 5.04 22.71
C MET A 337 18.58 4.12 23.41
N ARG A 338 19.64 3.69 22.71
CA ARG A 338 20.73 2.90 23.31
C ARG A 338 21.42 3.68 24.43
N TRP A 339 21.73 4.95 24.20
CA TRP A 339 22.28 5.83 25.24
C TRP A 339 21.33 5.97 26.43
N ALA A 340 20.02 6.14 26.19
CA ALA A 340 19.03 6.21 27.26
C ALA A 340 18.97 4.91 28.08
N MET A 341 19.07 3.75 27.44
CA MET A 341 19.12 2.44 28.10
C MET A 341 20.39 2.28 28.95
N GLU A 342 21.57 2.63 28.40
CA GLU A 342 22.86 2.58 29.11
C GLU A 342 22.85 3.46 30.38
N ASN A 343 22.07 4.55 30.37
CA ASN A 343 21.92 5.49 31.49
C ASN A 343 20.64 5.29 32.33
N GLN A 344 19.84 4.26 32.05
CA GLN A 344 18.59 3.94 32.76
C GLN A 344 17.59 5.11 32.81
N LEU A 345 17.46 5.84 31.70
CA LEU A 345 16.60 7.01 31.59
C LEU A 345 15.17 6.63 31.19
N GLN A 346 14.19 7.35 31.74
CA GLN A 346 12.83 7.37 31.23
C GLN A 346 12.75 8.25 29.99
N VAL A 347 11.93 7.86 29.00
CA VAL A 347 11.74 8.62 27.76
C VAL A 347 10.30 9.12 27.67
N GLU A 348 10.15 10.38 27.31
CA GLU A 348 8.89 10.95 26.87
C GLU A 348 9.08 11.45 25.45
N ALA A 349 8.25 10.96 24.52
CA ALA A 349 8.33 11.33 23.12
C ALA A 349 6.94 11.71 22.61
N GLU A 350 6.89 12.78 21.82
CA GLU A 350 5.67 13.29 21.23
C GLU A 350 5.89 13.56 19.74
N ALA A 351 5.10 12.88 18.90
CA ALA A 351 5.08 13.15 17.47
C ALA A 351 3.92 14.10 17.17
N ARG A 352 4.23 15.23 16.55
CA ARG A 352 3.28 16.25 16.10
C ARG A 352 3.25 16.37 14.58
N TYR A 353 2.06 16.47 14.01
CA TYR A 353 1.82 16.71 12.60
C TYR A 353 0.92 17.92 12.43
N GLU A 354 1.45 18.95 11.80
CA GLU A 354 0.75 20.20 11.56
C GLU A 354 0.50 20.35 10.06
N TYR A 355 -0.69 20.82 9.70
CA TYR A 355 -1.03 21.11 8.31
C TYR A 355 -2.09 22.20 8.22
N THR A 356 -2.22 22.78 7.03
CA THR A 356 -3.30 23.69 6.68
C THR A 356 -4.37 22.88 5.95
N ASP A 357 -5.58 22.87 6.51
CA ASP A 357 -6.72 22.17 5.93
C ASP A 357 -7.08 22.82 4.58
N PRO A 358 -7.06 22.06 3.48
CA PRO A 358 -7.26 22.61 2.13
C PRO A 358 -8.70 23.08 1.88
N GLY A 359 -9.68 22.62 2.65
CA GLY A 359 -11.08 23.02 2.50
C GLY A 359 -11.45 24.28 3.29
N THR A 360 -10.85 24.46 4.47
CA THR A 360 -11.18 25.53 5.43
C THR A 360 -10.09 26.59 5.55
N GLY A 361 -8.85 26.28 5.17
CA GLY A 361 -7.67 27.13 5.38
C GLY A 361 -7.20 27.17 6.84
N GLU A 362 -7.81 26.39 7.74
CA GLU A 362 -7.45 26.37 9.16
C GLU A 362 -6.18 25.53 9.40
N ARG A 363 -5.31 26.01 10.31
CA ARG A 363 -4.18 25.21 10.77
C ARG A 363 -4.67 24.14 11.74
N ARG A 364 -4.38 22.89 11.43
CA ARG A 364 -4.66 21.70 12.24
C ARG A 364 -3.35 21.18 12.84
N VAL A 365 -3.44 20.66 14.06
CA VAL A 365 -2.33 20.00 14.76
C VAL A 365 -2.83 18.66 15.25
N LEU A 366 -2.18 17.59 14.81
CA LEU A 366 -2.46 16.23 15.21
C LEU A 366 -1.31 15.69 16.06
N HIS A 367 -1.68 14.90 17.06
CA HIS A 367 -0.77 14.22 17.97
C HIS A 367 -0.92 12.71 17.80
N VAL A 368 0.07 11.94 18.25
CA VAL A 368 0.02 10.47 18.29
C VAL A 368 -0.47 10.00 19.68
N PRO A 369 -1.49 9.13 19.78
CA PRO A 369 -2.16 8.44 18.68
C PRO A 369 -3.06 9.41 17.93
N GLN A 370 -3.13 9.28 16.61
CA GLN A 370 -4.07 10.09 15.84
C GLN A 370 -5.45 9.93 16.48
N GLU A 371 -6.02 11.05 16.95
CA GLU A 371 -7.47 11.11 17.09
C GLU A 371 -8.03 10.64 15.75
N VAL A 372 -8.98 9.71 15.79
CA VAL A 372 -9.53 9.08 14.59
C VAL A 372 -10.31 10.14 13.81
N GLU A 373 -9.62 11.04 13.12
CA GLU A 373 -10.19 11.75 12.01
C GLU A 373 -10.37 10.70 10.92
N GLN A 374 -11.63 10.44 10.61
CA GLN A 374 -12.05 9.58 9.51
C GLN A 374 -11.62 10.26 8.20
N TRP A 375 -10.35 10.12 7.84
CA TRP A 375 -9.76 10.60 6.59
C TRP A 375 -10.32 9.87 5.38
#